data_AF-A0A4R2TWM5-F1
#
_entry.id   AF-A0A4R2TWM5-F1
#
_cell.length_a   1.000
_cell.length_b   1.000
_cell.length_c   1.000
_cell.angle_alpha   90.00
_cell.angle_beta   90.00
_cell.angle_gamma   90.00
#
_symmetry.space_group_name_H-M   'P 1'
#
loop_
_entity.id
_entity.type
_entity.pdbx_description
1 polymer ?
#
loop_
_entity_poly.entity_id
_entity_poly.type
_entity_poly.pdbx_seq_one_letter_code
_entity_poly.pdbx_strand_id
1 'polypeptide(L)'
;MADSSVNDTVNDLKTTANEVGTEVSKTIDNKMGDNGTSDLSGKTADAKQAIKEGASKYSAQAADKARTFAEDGKARASGALEQIAQLLNDAAGQVDDKLGSQYGRYARSAADSVSGFADQVKAKDIDELVDDARELVRKSPAIAVGAAAAIGFVIARLVQSGVDANPKA
;
A
#
# COMPACT_ATOMS: atom_id res chain seq x y z
N MET A 1 13.65 -4.80 -30.62
CA MET A 1 13.25 -6.09 -30.00
C MET A 1 13.48 -5.96 -28.48
N ALA A 2 12.53 -5.39 -27.73
CA ALA A 2 12.72 -5.13 -26.29
C ALA A 2 11.41 -5.14 -25.46
N ASP A 3 10.34 -5.77 -25.97
CA ASP A 3 9.00 -5.68 -25.35
C ASP A 3 8.55 -6.99 -24.65
N SER A 4 9.12 -8.17 -24.99
CA SER A 4 8.63 -9.43 -24.41
C SER A 4 9.08 -9.65 -22.95
N SER A 5 10.32 -9.29 -22.60
CA SER A 5 10.90 -9.58 -21.28
C SER A 5 10.16 -8.94 -20.10
N VAL A 6 9.54 -7.77 -20.30
CA VAL A 6 8.75 -7.10 -19.27
C VAL A 6 7.39 -7.79 -19.10
N ASN A 7 6.77 -8.19 -20.21
CA ASN A 7 5.51 -8.93 -20.21
C ASN A 7 5.67 -10.34 -19.61
N ASP A 8 6.82 -10.97 -19.84
CA ASP A 8 7.18 -12.26 -19.26
C ASP A 8 7.35 -12.16 -17.73
N THR A 9 8.07 -11.14 -17.24
CA THR A 9 8.25 -10.90 -15.79
C THR A 9 6.92 -10.60 -15.07
N VAL A 10 6.00 -9.88 -15.72
CA VAL A 10 4.68 -9.56 -15.16
C VAL A 10 3.78 -10.79 -15.15
N ASN A 11 3.88 -11.67 -16.14
CA ASN A 11 3.14 -12.92 -16.18
C ASN A 11 3.69 -13.95 -15.18
N ASP A 12 5.00 -14.00 -14.98
CA ASP A 12 5.63 -14.80 -13.94
C ASP A 12 5.20 -14.32 -12.54
N LEU A 13 5.17 -13.00 -12.31
CA LEU A 13 4.71 -12.47 -11.03
C LEU A 13 3.24 -12.79 -10.74
N LYS A 14 2.37 -12.76 -11.77
CA LYS A 14 0.97 -13.20 -11.64
C LYS A 14 0.85 -14.68 -11.35
N THR A 15 1.71 -15.51 -11.97
CA THR A 15 1.73 -16.96 -11.78
C THR A 15 2.21 -17.30 -10.37
N THR A 16 3.32 -16.71 -9.93
CA THR A 16 3.84 -16.83 -8.56
C THR A 16 2.84 -16.30 -7.53
N ALA A 17 2.13 -15.19 -7.78
CA ALA A 17 1.09 -14.70 -6.88
C ALA A 17 -0.08 -15.67 -6.74
N ASN A 18 -0.47 -16.35 -7.82
CA ASN A 18 -1.52 -17.36 -7.81
C ASN A 18 -1.07 -18.64 -7.07
N GLU A 19 0.18 -19.06 -7.26
CA GLU A 19 0.77 -20.19 -6.54
C GLU A 19 0.90 -19.91 -5.04
N VAL A 20 1.38 -18.73 -4.66
CA VAL A 20 1.44 -18.28 -3.26
C VAL A 20 0.03 -18.20 -2.67
N GLY A 21 -0.95 -17.67 -3.40
CA GLY A 21 -2.35 -17.65 -2.95
C GLY A 21 -2.93 -19.04 -2.73
N THR A 22 -2.56 -20.00 -3.58
CA THR A 22 -3.02 -21.39 -3.50
C THR A 22 -2.34 -22.14 -2.35
N GLU A 23 -1.04 -21.94 -2.12
CA GLU A 23 -0.30 -22.55 -1.01
C GLU A 23 -0.65 -21.92 0.35
N VAL A 24 -0.91 -20.61 0.39
CA VAL A 24 -1.46 -19.94 1.58
C VAL A 24 -2.86 -20.48 1.89
N SER A 25 -3.73 -20.63 0.88
CA SER A 25 -5.06 -21.23 1.07
C SER A 25 -4.93 -22.67 1.59
N LYS A 26 -4.10 -23.52 0.97
CA LYS A 26 -3.83 -24.88 1.44
C LYS A 26 -3.24 -24.93 2.85
N THR A 27 -2.40 -23.98 3.22
CA THR A 27 -1.81 -23.92 4.58
C THR A 27 -2.86 -23.50 5.61
N ILE A 28 -3.77 -22.60 5.23
CA ILE A 28 -4.93 -22.21 6.03
C ILE A 28 -5.89 -23.41 6.17
N ASP A 29 -6.20 -24.11 5.08
CA ASP A 29 -7.03 -25.33 5.07
C ASP A 29 -6.40 -26.47 5.91
N ASN A 30 -5.08 -26.71 5.79
CA ASN A 30 -4.40 -27.75 6.56
C ASN A 30 -4.29 -27.42 8.05
N LYS A 31 -4.22 -26.14 8.43
CA LYS A 31 -4.13 -25.71 9.83
C LYS A 31 -5.51 -25.51 10.47
N MET A 32 -6.57 -25.51 9.66
CA MET A 32 -7.97 -25.37 10.05
C MET A 32 -8.78 -26.55 9.46
N GLY A 33 -8.60 -27.76 10.02
CA GLY A 33 -9.32 -28.94 9.55
C GLY A 33 -10.84 -28.74 9.53
N ASP A 34 -11.49 -29.28 8.48
CA ASP A 34 -12.92 -29.47 8.11
C ASP A 34 -14.06 -28.76 8.92
N ASN A 35 -13.96 -28.60 10.23
CA ASN A 35 -14.84 -27.75 11.06
C ASN A 35 -14.40 -26.27 11.12
N GLY A 36 -13.14 -25.97 10.81
CA GLY A 36 -12.55 -24.63 10.94
C GLY A 36 -13.10 -23.62 9.92
N THR A 37 -13.49 -24.05 8.73
CA THR A 37 -14.00 -23.17 7.68
C THR A 37 -15.42 -22.66 7.98
N SER A 38 -16.24 -23.48 8.65
CA SER A 38 -17.58 -23.10 9.11
C SER A 38 -17.52 -22.18 10.35
N ASP A 39 -16.67 -22.50 11.32
CA ASP A 39 -16.43 -21.67 12.50
C ASP A 39 -15.73 -20.34 12.18
N LEU A 40 -14.81 -20.33 11.20
CA LEU A 40 -14.13 -19.13 10.75
C LEU A 40 -15.05 -18.26 9.90
N SER A 41 -15.94 -18.85 9.09
CA SER A 41 -16.96 -18.11 8.35
C SER A 41 -17.95 -17.44 9.30
N GLY A 42 -18.40 -18.16 10.34
CA GLY A 42 -19.23 -17.61 11.43
C GLY A 42 -18.55 -16.46 12.16
N LYS A 43 -17.32 -16.66 12.66
CA LYS A 43 -16.54 -15.61 13.34
C LYS A 43 -16.18 -14.43 12.43
N THR A 44 -15.97 -14.67 11.14
CA THR A 44 -15.71 -13.62 10.15
C THR A 44 -16.98 -12.81 9.89
N ALA A 45 -18.16 -13.45 9.85
CA ALA A 45 -19.44 -12.77 9.74
C ALA A 45 -19.72 -11.90 10.98
N ASP A 46 -19.49 -12.45 12.18
CA ASP A 46 -19.63 -11.71 13.45
C ASP A 46 -18.65 -10.54 13.54
N ALA A 47 -17.38 -10.76 13.18
CA ALA A 47 -16.37 -9.70 13.15
C ALA A 47 -16.71 -8.63 12.10
N LYS A 48 -17.15 -9.01 10.90
CA LYS A 48 -17.64 -8.07 9.88
C LYS A 48 -18.82 -7.27 10.40
N GLN A 49 -19.74 -7.88 11.12
CA GLN A 49 -20.92 -7.21 11.65
C GLN A 49 -20.56 -6.24 12.77
N ALA A 50 -19.74 -6.66 13.73
CA ALA A 50 -19.23 -5.80 14.80
C ALA A 50 -18.43 -4.60 14.24
N ILE A 51 -17.57 -4.83 13.24
CA ILE A 51 -16.85 -3.77 12.54
C ILE A 51 -17.83 -2.86 11.80
N LYS A 52 -18.84 -3.39 11.11
CA LYS A 52 -19.82 -2.57 10.37
C LYS A 52 -20.64 -1.69 11.31
N GLU A 53 -21.08 -2.22 12.46
CA GLU A 53 -21.84 -1.47 13.47
C GLU A 53 -20.98 -0.40 14.16
N GLY A 54 -19.75 -0.75 14.54
CA GLY A 54 -18.78 0.19 15.11
C GLY A 54 -18.36 1.27 14.10
N ALA A 55 -18.04 0.87 12.87
CA ALA A 55 -17.71 1.78 11.79
C ALA A 55 -18.88 2.70 11.48
N SER A 56 -20.12 2.22 11.39
CA SER A 56 -21.27 3.08 11.05
C SER A 56 -21.54 4.18 12.09
N LYS A 57 -21.26 3.93 13.38
CA LYS A 57 -21.45 4.93 14.45
C LYS A 57 -20.35 5.99 14.46
N TYR A 58 -19.13 5.64 14.05
CA TYR A 58 -17.96 6.52 14.09
C TYR A 58 -17.52 7.03 12.71
N SER A 59 -18.04 6.48 11.62
CA SER A 59 -17.57 6.75 10.25
C SER A 59 -17.84 8.16 9.82
N ALA A 60 -19.01 8.73 10.14
CA ALA A 60 -19.35 10.10 9.76
C ALA A 60 -18.37 11.10 10.41
N GLN A 61 -18.16 11.00 11.73
CA GLN A 61 -17.25 11.89 12.45
C GLN A 61 -15.77 11.63 12.12
N ALA A 62 -15.40 10.37 11.88
CA ALA A 62 -14.05 10.00 11.47
C ALA A 62 -13.77 10.45 10.04
N ALA A 63 -14.75 10.43 9.13
CA ALA A 63 -14.58 10.86 7.74
C ALA A 63 -14.26 12.35 7.65
N ASP A 64 -15.01 13.21 8.36
CA ASP A 64 -14.74 14.66 8.36
C ASP A 64 -13.35 14.99 8.93
N LYS A 65 -12.98 14.33 10.04
CA LYS A 65 -11.64 14.47 10.62
C LYS A 65 -10.58 13.91 9.68
N ALA A 66 -10.78 12.73 9.10
CA ALA A 66 -9.84 12.11 8.19
C ALA A 66 -9.61 12.96 6.94
N ARG A 67 -10.65 13.63 6.42
CA ARG A 67 -10.53 14.56 5.31
C ARG A 67 -9.65 15.75 5.67
N THR A 68 -9.88 16.38 6.82
CA THR A 68 -9.04 17.48 7.32
C THR A 68 -7.59 17.03 7.54
N PHE A 69 -7.39 15.86 8.14
CA PHE A 69 -6.07 15.27 8.34
C PHE A 69 -5.38 14.87 7.04
N ALA A 70 -6.15 14.43 6.04
CA ALA A 70 -5.62 14.07 4.72
C ALA A 70 -5.18 15.32 3.95
N GLU A 71 -5.92 16.43 4.05
CA GLU A 71 -5.53 17.73 3.48
C GLU A 71 -4.22 18.25 4.11
N ASP A 72 -4.13 18.27 5.45
CA ASP A 72 -2.91 18.68 6.16
C ASP A 72 -1.76 17.68 5.93
N GLY A 73 -2.07 16.39 5.89
CA GLY A 73 -1.13 15.31 5.57
C GLY A 73 -0.58 15.43 4.16
N LYS A 74 -1.42 15.78 3.16
CA LYS A 74 -1.00 16.06 1.78
C LYS A 74 -0.05 17.24 1.74
N ALA A 75 -0.36 18.34 2.44
CA ALA A 75 0.52 19.50 2.49
C ALA A 75 1.90 19.15 3.09
N ARG A 76 1.93 18.46 4.25
CA ARG A 76 3.18 18.04 4.89
C ARG A 76 3.98 17.03 4.07
N ALA A 77 3.29 16.04 3.50
CA ALA A 77 3.91 15.04 2.63
C ALA A 77 4.46 15.69 1.37
N SER A 78 3.73 16.63 0.74
CA SER A 78 4.20 17.35 -0.44
C SER A 78 5.46 18.16 -0.15
N GLY A 79 5.52 18.87 0.98
CA GLY A 79 6.73 19.58 1.40
C GLY A 79 7.91 18.64 1.69
N ALA A 80 7.67 17.50 2.34
CA ALA A 80 8.70 16.49 2.56
C ALA A 80 9.20 15.86 1.26
N LEU A 81 8.29 15.56 0.33
CA LEU A 81 8.62 15.03 -1.00
C LEU A 81 9.40 16.05 -1.83
N GLU A 82 9.07 17.33 -1.74
CA GLU A 82 9.80 18.41 -2.42
C GLU A 82 11.23 18.55 -1.88
N GLN A 83 11.42 18.44 -0.56
CA GLN A 83 12.75 18.39 0.05
C GLN A 83 13.54 17.16 -0.39
N ILE A 84 12.91 15.98 -0.41
CA ILE A 84 13.54 14.75 -0.91
C ILE A 84 13.92 14.90 -2.39
N ALA A 85 13.03 15.46 -3.23
CA ALA A 85 13.29 15.70 -4.64
C ALA A 85 14.46 16.67 -4.85
N GLN A 86 14.55 17.72 -4.05
CA GLN A 86 15.70 18.64 -4.06
C GLN A 86 17.00 17.92 -3.67
N LEU A 87 17.00 17.14 -2.59
CA LEU A 87 18.15 16.32 -2.18
C LEU A 87 18.57 15.31 -3.26
N LEU A 88 17.61 14.64 -3.89
CA LEU A 88 17.88 13.70 -4.98
C LEU A 88 18.40 14.40 -6.22
N ASN A 89 17.91 15.60 -6.54
CA ASN A 89 18.41 16.40 -7.65
C ASN A 89 19.86 16.87 -7.40
N ASP A 90 20.15 17.34 -6.19
CA ASP A 90 21.51 17.74 -5.77
C ASP A 90 22.48 16.55 -5.74
N ALA A 91 21.99 15.36 -5.36
CA ALA A 91 22.76 14.12 -5.40
C ALA A 91 22.90 13.58 -6.83
N ALA A 92 21.87 13.66 -7.67
CA ALA A 92 21.93 13.25 -9.08
C ALA A 92 22.90 14.13 -9.87
N GLY A 93 22.95 15.44 -9.60
CA GLY A 93 23.97 16.34 -10.13
C GLY A 93 25.40 15.93 -9.76
N GLN A 94 25.60 15.20 -8.66
CA GLN A 94 26.89 14.64 -8.25
C GLN A 94 27.14 13.20 -8.76
N VAL A 95 26.09 12.50 -9.18
CA VAL A 95 26.10 11.07 -9.54
C VAL A 95 26.10 10.84 -11.06
N ASP A 96 25.66 11.81 -11.86
CA ASP A 96 25.69 11.77 -13.34
C ASP A 96 27.12 11.49 -13.88
N ASP A 97 28.14 11.88 -13.10
CA ASP A 97 29.55 11.63 -13.41
C ASP A 97 30.04 10.17 -13.21
N LYS A 98 29.26 9.27 -12.57
CA LYS A 98 29.83 7.99 -12.05
C LYS A 98 29.11 6.67 -12.36
N LEU A 99 27.83 6.62 -12.77
CA LEU A 99 27.07 5.35 -12.71
C LEU A 99 26.75 4.63 -14.05
N GLY A 100 26.98 5.23 -15.21
CA GLY A 100 26.85 4.54 -16.51
C GLY A 100 25.41 4.16 -16.95
N SER A 101 25.20 4.04 -18.26
CA SER A 101 23.87 4.06 -18.92
C SER A 101 22.91 2.90 -18.61
N GLN A 102 23.41 1.76 -18.12
CA GLN A 102 22.63 0.52 -17.99
C GLN A 102 21.83 0.41 -16.67
N TYR A 103 22.32 0.99 -15.57
CA TYR A 103 21.53 1.11 -14.32
C TYR A 103 20.53 2.27 -14.39
N GLY A 104 20.72 3.20 -15.34
CA GLY A 104 19.88 4.37 -15.55
C GLY A 104 18.45 4.05 -16.02
N ARG A 105 18.22 2.98 -16.79
CA ARG A 105 16.87 2.69 -17.32
C ARG A 105 15.88 2.22 -16.27
N TYR A 106 16.29 1.31 -15.37
CA TYR A 106 15.41 0.84 -14.31
C TYR A 106 15.18 1.93 -13.26
N ALA A 107 16.24 2.69 -12.94
CA ALA A 107 16.13 3.87 -12.10
C ALA A 107 15.21 4.93 -12.73
N ARG A 108 15.28 5.16 -14.04
CA ARG A 108 14.43 6.12 -14.76
C ARG A 108 12.97 5.66 -14.82
N SER A 109 12.66 4.40 -15.13
CA SER A 109 11.27 3.92 -15.12
C SER A 109 10.63 3.94 -13.73
N ALA A 110 11.40 3.60 -12.69
CA ALA A 110 10.95 3.75 -11.32
C ALA A 110 10.75 5.23 -10.96
N ALA A 111 11.68 6.10 -11.35
CA ALA A 111 11.56 7.55 -11.15
C ALA A 111 10.35 8.13 -11.90
N ASP A 112 10.09 7.72 -13.13
CA ASP A 112 8.95 8.18 -13.95
C ASP A 112 7.63 7.74 -13.32
N SER A 113 7.57 6.51 -12.80
CA SER A 113 6.39 6.00 -12.10
C SER A 113 6.11 6.76 -10.80
N VAL A 114 7.18 7.03 -10.03
CA VAL A 114 7.09 7.81 -8.78
C VAL A 114 6.75 9.27 -9.07
N SER A 115 7.34 9.88 -10.10
CA SER A 115 7.06 11.25 -10.53
C SER A 115 5.62 11.40 -11.00
N GLY A 116 5.16 10.49 -11.87
CA GLY A 116 3.77 10.51 -12.35
C GLY A 116 2.75 10.30 -11.22
N PHE A 117 3.11 9.56 -10.18
CA PHE A 117 2.29 9.45 -8.97
C PHE A 117 2.33 10.73 -8.13
N ALA A 118 3.51 11.33 -7.93
CA ALA A 118 3.67 12.58 -7.19
C ALA A 118 2.91 13.74 -7.87
N ASP A 119 2.95 13.81 -9.21
CA ASP A 119 2.21 14.79 -9.99
C ASP A 119 0.70 14.60 -9.84
N GLN A 120 0.20 13.36 -9.85
CA GLN A 120 -1.21 13.07 -9.59
C GLN A 120 -1.62 13.46 -8.17
N VAL A 121 -0.82 13.13 -7.16
CA VAL A 121 -1.09 13.52 -5.76
C VAL A 121 -1.10 15.04 -5.59
N LYS A 122 -0.20 15.75 -6.28
CA LYS A 122 -0.11 17.22 -6.22
C LYS A 122 -1.28 17.89 -6.95
N ALA A 123 -1.58 17.45 -8.17
CA ALA A 123 -2.57 18.08 -9.04
C ALA A 123 -4.02 17.75 -8.68
N LYS A 124 -4.29 16.54 -8.15
CA LYS A 124 -5.65 16.09 -7.82
C LYS A 124 -6.07 16.48 -6.42
N ASP A 125 -7.35 16.79 -6.26
CA ASP A 125 -7.96 16.97 -4.95
C ASP A 125 -8.14 15.63 -4.22
N ILE A 126 -8.28 15.70 -2.89
CA ILE A 126 -8.47 14.51 -2.05
C ILE A 126 -9.68 13.70 -2.52
N ASP A 127 -10.76 14.35 -2.96
CA ASP A 127 -11.97 13.67 -3.44
C ASP A 127 -11.70 12.88 -4.73
N GLU A 128 -10.94 13.44 -5.68
CA GLU A 128 -10.56 12.75 -6.92
C GLU A 128 -9.64 11.57 -6.64
N LEU A 129 -8.67 11.73 -5.73
CA LEU A 129 -7.79 10.63 -5.29
C LEU A 129 -8.58 9.50 -4.62
N VAL A 130 -9.61 9.84 -3.85
CA VAL A 130 -10.51 8.86 -3.23
C VAL A 130 -11.33 8.12 -4.28
N ASP A 131 -11.82 8.81 -5.31
CA ASP A 131 -12.60 8.18 -6.37
C ASP A 131 -11.74 7.26 -7.24
N ASP A 132 -10.50 7.63 -7.57
CA ASP A 132 -9.53 6.74 -8.22
C ASP A 132 -9.21 5.52 -7.35
N ALA A 133 -9.00 5.73 -6.05
CA ALA A 133 -8.75 4.64 -5.11
C ALA A 133 -9.95 3.68 -5.04
N ARG A 134 -11.19 4.20 -5.05
CA ARG A 134 -12.41 3.39 -5.12
C ARG A 134 -12.48 2.57 -6.40
N GLU A 135 -12.08 3.14 -7.53
CA GLU A 135 -12.03 2.42 -8.81
C GLU A 135 -10.98 1.31 -8.80
N LEU A 136 -9.80 1.55 -8.24
CA LEU A 136 -8.76 0.53 -8.05
C LEU A 136 -9.23 -0.62 -7.16
N VAL A 137 -9.89 -0.32 -6.03
CA VAL A 137 -10.49 -1.32 -5.13
C VAL A 137 -11.52 -2.17 -5.88
N ARG A 138 -12.39 -1.53 -6.69
CA ARG A 138 -13.40 -2.23 -7.49
C ARG A 138 -12.75 -3.12 -8.56
N LYS A 139 -11.70 -2.66 -9.21
CA LYS A 139 -10.99 -3.37 -10.27
C LYS A 139 -10.15 -4.52 -9.73
N SER A 140 -9.65 -4.41 -8.51
CA SER A 140 -8.74 -5.39 -7.90
C SER A 140 -8.92 -5.47 -6.38
N PRO A 141 -9.95 -6.19 -5.90
CA PRO A 141 -10.22 -6.31 -4.47
C PRO A 141 -9.07 -6.97 -3.69
N ALA A 142 -8.30 -7.87 -4.31
CA ALA A 142 -7.14 -8.50 -3.66
C ALA A 142 -6.02 -7.49 -3.32
N ILE A 143 -5.74 -6.55 -4.23
CA ILE A 143 -4.73 -5.50 -4.00
C ILE A 143 -5.15 -4.62 -2.83
N ALA A 144 -6.43 -4.26 -2.77
CA ALA A 144 -6.97 -3.46 -1.67
C ALA A 144 -6.82 -4.14 -0.31
N VAL A 145 -7.15 -5.44 -0.22
CA VAL A 145 -6.99 -6.21 1.03
C VAL A 145 -5.51 -6.31 1.42
N GLY A 146 -4.62 -6.56 0.47
CA GLY A 146 -3.17 -6.61 0.71
C GLY A 146 -2.60 -5.28 1.19
N ALA A 147 -2.99 -4.17 0.55
CA ALA A 147 -2.57 -2.83 0.95
C ALA A 147 -3.07 -2.46 2.35
N ALA A 148 -4.33 -2.75 2.67
CA ALA A 148 -4.90 -2.52 4.00
C ALA A 148 -4.17 -3.33 5.08
N ALA A 149 -3.86 -4.60 4.81
CA ALA A 149 -3.09 -5.44 5.72
C ALA A 149 -1.66 -4.91 5.94
N ALA A 150 -0.99 -4.46 4.87
CA ALA A 150 0.36 -3.88 4.96
C ALA A 150 0.36 -2.58 5.76
N ILE A 151 -0.58 -1.66 5.50
CA ILE A 151 -0.73 -0.40 6.26
C ILE A 151 -1.01 -0.71 7.74
N GLY A 152 -1.96 -1.60 8.02
CA GLY A 152 -2.29 -2.03 9.37
C GLY A 152 -1.08 -2.64 10.10
N PHE A 153 -0.27 -3.44 9.40
CA PHE A 153 0.96 -4.01 9.94
C PHE A 153 2.00 -2.93 10.28
N VAL A 154 2.21 -1.95 9.40
CA VAL A 154 3.15 -0.85 9.68
C VAL A 154 2.71 -0.06 10.91
N ILE A 155 1.43 0.27 11.02
CA ILE A 155 0.89 0.96 12.19
C ILE A 155 1.06 0.10 13.45
N ALA A 156 0.69 -1.18 13.39
CA ALA A 156 0.86 -2.12 14.50
C ALA A 156 2.33 -2.23 14.92
N ARG A 157 3.24 -2.28 13.95
CA ARG A 157 4.69 -2.34 14.17
C ARG A 157 5.20 -1.07 14.82
N LEU A 158 4.75 0.12 14.41
CA LEU A 158 5.13 1.39 15.04
C LEU A 158 4.65 1.46 16.48
N VAL A 159 3.40 1.10 16.74
CA VAL A 159 2.84 1.06 18.11
C VAL A 159 3.61 0.06 18.96
N GLN A 160 3.85 -1.15 18.47
CA GLN A 160 4.62 -2.17 19.20
C GLN A 160 6.06 -1.73 19.45
N SER A 161 6.74 -1.15 18.45
CA SER A 161 8.10 -0.59 18.59
C SER A 161 8.16 0.53 19.62
N GLY A 162 7.11 1.36 19.71
CA GLY A 162 7.00 2.44 20.68
C GLY A 162 6.70 1.94 22.09
N VAL A 163 5.96 0.84 22.24
CA VAL A 163 5.65 0.22 23.55
C VAL A 163 6.83 -0.60 24.08
N ASP A 164 7.66 -1.19 23.21
CA ASP A 164 8.90 -1.88 23.59
C ASP A 164 10.02 -0.92 24.03
N ALA A 165 9.85 0.40 23.86
CA ALA A 165 10.82 1.42 24.28
C ALA A 165 10.73 1.80 25.78
N ASN A 166 9.99 1.04 26.60
CA ASN A 166 10.01 1.18 28.06
C ASN A 166 10.53 -0.10 28.75
N PRO A 167 11.85 -0.33 28.77
CA PRO A 167 12.43 -1.27 29.74
C PRO A 167 12.15 -0.70 31.13
N LYS A 168 11.54 -1.50 31.99
CA LYS A 168 11.18 -1.12 33.35
C LYS A 168 12.39 -0.57 34.11
N ALA A 169 12.16 0.55 34.80
CA ALA A 169 12.88 0.95 36.00
C ALA A 169 12.76 -0.11 37.11
#